data_AF-A0A1Z8S8N2-F1
#
_entry.id   AF-A0A1Z8S8N2-F1
#
_cell.length_a   1.000
_cell.length_b   1.000
_cell.length_c   1.000
_cell.angle_alpha   90.00
_cell.angle_beta   90.00
_cell.angle_gamma   90.00
#
_symmetry.space_group_name_H-M   'P 1'
#
loop_
_entity.id
_entity.type
_entity.pdbx_description
1 polymer ?
#
loop_
_entity_poly.entity_id
_entity_poly.type
_entity_poly.pdbx_seq_one_letter_code
_entity_poly.pdbx_strand_id
1 'polypeptide(L)'
;MLKPGALSKRDSTPTTCAVRLQQDGFLDKDLMPADALPEAHRPINQVWSWHRILRSCFIKQADVLQGFYFFPDDFTQAELEENFDFYEPMTVHESSLSPCVHSILAARLGREDKAVEMYLRTARLDLDDYNAEAYQGLHITSMAGTWMSVVEGFGGFRVRDGIPHFNTMLPCSWTAYAFKMRFRGRTLEVNVKRDGVTVTRLEGDPLQVCINGDTREI
;
A
#
# COMPACT_ATOMS: atom_id res chain seq x y z
N MET A 1 -21.18 -42.34 -11.36
CA MET A 1 -21.85 -41.38 -12.26
C MET A 1 -22.54 -40.34 -11.37
N LEU A 2 -21.81 -39.29 -10.97
CA LEU A 2 -22.31 -38.22 -10.12
C LEU A 2 -22.48 -36.98 -11.01
N LYS A 3 -23.69 -36.40 -11.03
CA LYS A 3 -23.97 -35.18 -11.79
C LYS A 3 -23.26 -33.99 -11.13
N PRO A 4 -22.56 -33.13 -11.89
CA PRO A 4 -21.96 -31.92 -11.36
C PRO A 4 -23.03 -30.92 -10.95
N GLY A 5 -22.93 -30.42 -9.71
CA GLY A 5 -23.79 -29.40 -9.15
C GLY A 5 -23.59 -28.06 -9.87
N ALA A 6 -24.70 -27.42 -10.19
CA ALA A 6 -24.74 -26.10 -10.79
C ALA A 6 -24.12 -25.06 -9.83
N LEU A 7 -22.98 -24.49 -10.23
CA LEU A 7 -22.52 -23.21 -9.75
C LEU A 7 -23.57 -22.17 -10.15
N SER A 8 -24.37 -21.73 -9.18
CA SER A 8 -25.28 -20.60 -9.33
C SER A 8 -24.47 -19.34 -9.61
N LYS A 9 -24.32 -19.00 -10.89
CA LYS A 9 -24.03 -17.64 -11.32
C LYS A 9 -25.20 -16.76 -10.88
N ARG A 10 -25.00 -15.91 -9.87
CA ARG A 10 -25.90 -14.78 -9.65
C ARG A 10 -25.53 -13.71 -10.67
N ASP A 11 -26.48 -13.40 -11.54
CA ASP A 11 -26.33 -12.43 -12.60
C ASP A 11 -26.68 -11.02 -12.11
N SER A 12 -25.73 -10.11 -12.35
CA SER A 12 -25.78 -8.68 -12.66
C SER A 12 -26.97 -7.75 -12.25
N THR A 13 -26.64 -6.76 -11.41
CA THR A 13 -26.99 -5.34 -11.59
C THR A 13 -25.78 -4.48 -11.13
N PRO A 14 -25.26 -3.53 -11.93
CA PRO A 14 -24.14 -2.69 -11.52
C PRO A 14 -24.65 -1.42 -10.82
N THR A 15 -24.69 -1.44 -9.47
CA THR A 15 -24.83 -0.21 -8.68
C THR A 15 -24.24 -0.40 -7.28
N THR A 16 -23.52 0.63 -6.83
CA THR A 16 -22.78 0.80 -5.56
C THR A 16 -21.56 -0.11 -5.39
N CYS A 17 -20.38 0.51 -5.51
CA CYS A 17 -19.15 -0.02 -4.95
C CYS A 17 -19.44 -0.40 -3.49
N ALA A 18 -19.03 -1.61 -3.09
CA ALA A 18 -19.25 -2.13 -1.75
C ALA A 18 -17.90 -2.53 -1.15
N VAL A 19 -17.62 -2.02 0.05
CA VAL A 19 -16.53 -2.46 0.92
C VAL A 19 -16.47 -3.99 0.96
N ARG A 20 -15.31 -4.56 0.63
CA ARG A 20 -15.04 -5.99 0.77
C ARG A 20 -14.89 -6.30 2.25
N LEU A 21 -15.69 -7.22 2.79
CA LEU A 21 -15.63 -7.55 4.21
C LEU A 21 -14.33 -8.28 4.54
N GLN A 22 -13.62 -7.83 5.58
CA GLN A 22 -12.43 -8.48 6.11
C GLN A 22 -12.78 -9.89 6.64
N GLN A 23 -13.93 -10.02 7.29
CA GLN A 23 -14.52 -11.29 7.68
C GLN A 23 -16.04 -11.16 7.84
N ASP A 24 -16.72 -12.31 7.90
CA ASP A 24 -18.13 -12.38 8.29
C ASP A 24 -18.35 -11.70 9.65
N GLY A 25 -19.37 -10.84 9.73
CA GLY A 25 -19.72 -10.09 10.94
C GLY A 25 -18.78 -8.92 11.28
N PHE A 26 -17.84 -8.52 10.39
CA PHE A 26 -17.00 -7.34 10.67
C PHE A 26 -17.82 -6.06 10.89
N LEU A 27 -18.87 -5.86 10.08
CA LEU A 27 -19.75 -4.68 10.19
C LEU A 27 -20.63 -4.68 11.45
N ASP A 28 -20.71 -5.82 12.17
CA ASP A 28 -21.46 -5.90 13.42
C ASP A 28 -20.64 -5.38 14.63
N LYS A 29 -19.38 -5.02 14.42
CA LYS A 29 -18.51 -4.42 15.43
C LYS A 29 -18.87 -2.95 15.65
N ASP A 30 -18.53 -2.43 16.83
CA ASP A 30 -18.60 -0.99 17.10
C ASP A 30 -17.48 -0.27 16.32
N LEU A 31 -17.80 0.15 15.08
CA LEU A 31 -16.85 0.80 14.19
C LEU A 31 -16.51 2.21 14.69
N MET A 32 -15.23 2.49 14.81
CA MET A 32 -14.70 3.82 15.13
C MET A 32 -13.30 3.99 14.53
N PRO A 33 -12.92 5.21 14.14
CA PRO A 33 -11.57 5.46 13.65
C PRO A 33 -10.55 5.32 14.79
N ALA A 34 -9.35 4.87 14.43
CA ALA A 34 -8.21 4.70 15.33
C ALA A 34 -7.80 6.03 15.96
N ASP A 35 -7.93 7.16 15.24
CA ASP A 35 -7.59 8.49 15.73
C ASP A 35 -8.47 8.96 16.93
N ALA A 36 -9.67 8.41 17.08
CA ALA A 36 -10.56 8.67 18.21
C ALA A 36 -10.14 7.95 19.51
N LEU A 37 -9.17 7.01 19.45
CA LEU A 37 -8.61 6.42 20.66
C LEU A 37 -7.76 7.44 21.42
N PRO A 38 -7.98 7.66 22.73
CA PRO A 38 -7.07 8.46 23.54
C PRO A 38 -5.64 7.92 23.49
N GLU A 39 -4.65 8.80 23.56
CA GLU A 39 -3.23 8.42 23.51
C GLU A 39 -2.84 7.40 24.59
N ALA A 40 -3.43 7.52 25.79
CA ALA A 40 -3.25 6.57 26.90
C ALA A 40 -3.72 5.12 26.59
N HIS A 41 -4.45 4.93 25.48
CA HIS A 41 -4.88 3.62 24.99
C HIS A 41 -4.06 3.13 23.80
N ARG A 42 -2.95 3.78 23.45
CA ARG A 42 -2.07 3.36 22.35
C ARG A 42 -0.65 3.08 22.85
N PRO A 43 0.04 2.07 22.29
CA PRO A 43 -0.50 1.08 21.36
C PRO A 43 -1.41 0.06 22.07
N ILE A 44 -2.50 -0.36 21.42
CA ILE A 44 -3.53 -1.21 22.02
C ILE A 44 -2.95 -2.58 22.43
N ASN A 45 -1.95 -3.09 21.70
CA ASN A 45 -1.25 -4.34 22.04
C ASN A 45 -0.55 -4.33 23.41
N GLN A 46 -0.20 -3.15 23.95
CA GLN A 46 0.53 -3.00 25.22
C GLN A 46 -0.39 -2.63 26.39
N VAL A 47 -1.54 -2.01 26.12
CA VAL A 47 -2.43 -1.44 27.17
C VAL A 47 -3.80 -2.11 27.25
N TRP A 48 -4.22 -2.88 26.24
CA TRP A 48 -5.48 -3.60 26.25
C TRP A 48 -5.28 -5.11 26.43
N SER A 49 -6.24 -5.74 27.08
CA SER A 49 -6.34 -7.20 27.10
C SER A 49 -6.69 -7.75 25.71
N TRP A 50 -6.15 -8.92 25.36
CA TRP A 50 -6.32 -9.54 24.05
C TRP A 50 -7.79 -9.70 23.60
N HIS A 51 -8.69 -10.06 24.52
CA HIS A 51 -10.12 -10.23 24.20
C HIS A 51 -10.79 -8.92 23.76
N ARG A 52 -10.35 -7.77 24.28
CA ARG A 52 -10.84 -6.45 23.90
C ARG A 52 -10.36 -6.09 22.50
N ILE A 53 -9.08 -6.33 22.21
CA ILE A 53 -8.48 -6.13 20.88
C ILE A 53 -9.26 -6.93 19.83
N LEU A 54 -9.43 -8.24 20.02
CA LEU A 54 -10.09 -9.13 19.05
C LEU A 54 -11.55 -8.76 18.77
N ARG A 55 -12.27 -8.25 19.77
CA ARG A 55 -13.69 -7.86 19.61
C ARG A 55 -13.84 -6.47 18.99
N SER A 56 -12.86 -5.58 19.16
CA SER A 56 -12.86 -4.23 18.57
C SER A 56 -12.83 -4.24 17.03
N CYS A 57 -13.05 -3.07 16.43
CA CYS A 57 -12.91 -2.83 14.99
C CYS A 57 -11.48 -2.51 14.54
N PHE A 58 -10.52 -2.37 15.48
CA PHE A 58 -9.18 -1.93 15.15
C PHE A 58 -8.39 -3.01 14.44
N ILE A 59 -7.77 -2.61 13.34
CA ILE A 59 -7.02 -3.49 12.46
C ILE A 59 -5.53 -3.26 12.70
N LYS A 60 -4.79 -4.33 12.98
CA LYS A 60 -3.36 -4.25 13.27
C LYS A 60 -2.56 -3.75 12.06
N GLN A 61 -2.89 -4.25 10.87
CA GLN A 61 -2.15 -4.01 9.63
C GLN A 61 -3.03 -4.23 8.40
N ALA A 62 -2.54 -3.85 7.21
CA ALA A 62 -3.23 -4.13 5.96
C ALA A 62 -3.68 -5.60 5.86
N ASP A 63 -4.97 -5.80 5.59
CA ASP A 63 -5.62 -7.10 5.41
C ASP A 63 -6.37 -7.11 4.06
N VAL A 64 -7.59 -6.57 3.99
CA VAL A 64 -8.29 -6.35 2.72
C VAL A 64 -7.44 -5.51 1.77
N LEU A 65 -6.82 -4.44 2.30
CA LEU A 65 -5.90 -3.58 1.55
C LEU A 65 -4.64 -4.32 1.08
N GLN A 66 -4.20 -5.38 1.77
CA GLN A 66 -3.12 -6.22 1.30
C GLN A 66 -3.50 -6.93 -0.01
N GLY A 67 -4.76 -7.34 -0.16
CA GLY A 67 -5.30 -7.89 -1.41
C GLY A 67 -5.24 -6.88 -2.56
N PHE A 68 -5.66 -5.65 -2.33
CA PHE A 68 -5.57 -4.57 -3.32
C PHE A 68 -4.13 -4.23 -3.71
N TYR A 69 -3.18 -4.41 -2.79
CA TYR A 69 -1.76 -4.24 -3.07
C TYR A 69 -1.21 -5.36 -3.97
N PHE A 70 -1.54 -6.63 -3.68
CA PHE A 70 -1.04 -7.77 -4.45
C PHE A 70 -1.66 -7.90 -5.84
N PHE A 71 -2.94 -7.54 -5.97
CA PHE A 71 -3.71 -7.73 -7.20
C PHE A 71 -4.21 -6.38 -7.74
N PRO A 72 -3.31 -5.43 -8.03
CA PRO A 72 -3.72 -4.06 -8.33
C PRO A 72 -4.59 -3.98 -9.60
N ASP A 73 -4.37 -4.85 -10.57
CA ASP A 73 -5.08 -4.86 -11.85
C ASP A 73 -6.41 -5.64 -11.82
N ASP A 74 -6.69 -6.37 -10.73
CA ASP A 74 -7.96 -7.11 -10.53
C ASP A 74 -9.07 -6.24 -9.93
N PHE A 75 -8.73 -5.01 -9.51
CA PHE A 75 -9.67 -4.08 -8.90
C PHE A 75 -9.65 -2.72 -9.60
N THR A 76 -10.82 -2.09 -9.67
CA THR A 76 -10.96 -0.73 -10.15
C THR A 76 -10.41 0.29 -9.15
N GLN A 77 -10.10 1.49 -9.63
CA GLN A 77 -9.68 2.59 -8.75
C GLN A 77 -10.76 2.96 -7.73
N ALA A 78 -12.04 2.92 -8.13
CA ALA A 78 -13.17 3.20 -7.23
C ALA A 78 -13.29 2.15 -6.11
N GLU A 79 -13.07 0.86 -6.41
CA GLU A 79 -13.05 -0.19 -5.39
C GLU A 79 -11.91 0.00 -4.40
N LEU A 80 -10.72 0.35 -4.89
CA LEU A 80 -9.59 0.67 -4.02
C LEU A 80 -9.91 1.87 -3.14
N GLU A 81 -10.47 2.93 -3.71
CA GLU A 81 -10.79 4.15 -2.97
C GLU A 81 -11.76 3.89 -1.82
N GLU A 82 -12.88 3.23 -2.09
CA GLU A 82 -13.87 2.94 -1.05
C GLU A 82 -13.33 2.02 0.05
N ASN A 83 -12.57 0.98 -0.32
CA ASN A 83 -11.98 0.08 0.67
C ASN A 83 -10.87 0.76 1.47
N PHE A 84 -10.09 1.64 0.84
CA PHE A 84 -9.07 2.42 1.53
C PHE A 84 -9.70 3.38 2.53
N ASP A 85 -10.74 4.14 2.11
CA ASP A 85 -11.50 5.04 2.98
C ASP A 85 -12.16 4.34 4.16
N PHE A 86 -12.59 3.09 3.96
CA PHE A 86 -13.19 2.32 5.03
C PHE A 86 -12.14 1.78 6.01
N TYR A 87 -11.08 1.15 5.52
CA TYR A 87 -10.15 0.40 6.37
C TYR A 87 -8.98 1.21 6.94
N GLU A 88 -8.47 2.20 6.21
CA GLU A 88 -7.33 2.99 6.69
C GLU A 88 -7.61 3.69 8.01
N PRO A 89 -8.76 4.38 8.20
CA PRO A 89 -9.05 5.06 9.45
C PRO A 89 -9.14 4.12 10.66
N MET A 90 -9.47 2.84 10.47
CA MET A 90 -9.56 1.85 11.54
C MET A 90 -8.24 1.10 11.80
N THR A 91 -7.20 1.34 11.00
CA THR A 91 -5.92 0.64 11.10
C THR A 91 -5.01 1.35 12.10
N VAL A 92 -4.56 0.65 13.15
CA VAL A 92 -3.67 1.21 14.18
C VAL A 92 -2.20 1.21 13.77
N HIS A 93 -1.87 0.41 12.76
CA HIS A 93 -0.51 0.18 12.24
C HIS A 93 0.49 -0.28 13.31
N GLU A 94 0.05 -1.14 14.24
CA GLU A 94 0.88 -1.79 15.27
C GLU A 94 1.63 -3.01 14.71
N SER A 95 1.95 -2.95 13.43
CA SER A 95 2.83 -3.86 12.72
C SER A 95 3.69 -3.04 11.81
N SER A 96 4.99 -3.30 11.84
CA SER A 96 5.97 -2.60 11.02
C SER A 96 5.76 -2.79 9.50
N LEU A 97 4.99 -3.80 9.10
CA LEU A 97 4.57 -4.08 7.73
C LEU A 97 3.38 -3.22 7.25
N SER A 98 2.67 -2.55 8.15
CA SER A 98 1.42 -1.87 7.80
C SER A 98 1.61 -0.58 7.00
N PRO A 99 2.48 0.38 7.42
CA PRO A 99 2.49 1.70 6.81
C PRO A 99 2.95 1.69 5.35
N CYS A 100 3.90 0.82 4.97
CA CYS A 100 4.40 0.80 3.58
C CYS A 100 3.30 0.46 2.57
N VAL A 101 2.44 -0.51 2.88
CA VAL A 101 1.30 -0.88 2.01
C VAL A 101 0.31 0.28 1.89
N HIS A 102 0.01 0.95 3.00
CA HIS A 102 -0.88 2.12 2.99
C HIS A 102 -0.28 3.30 2.23
N SER A 103 1.04 3.52 2.33
CA SER A 103 1.75 4.54 1.55
C SER A 103 1.63 4.28 0.05
N ILE A 104 1.84 3.03 -0.38
CA ILE A 104 1.74 2.61 -1.78
C ILE A 104 0.32 2.79 -2.33
N LEU A 105 -0.70 2.38 -1.58
CA LEU A 105 -2.10 2.52 -1.99
C LEU A 105 -2.56 3.98 -1.99
N ALA A 106 -2.16 4.78 -1.00
CA ALA A 106 -2.43 6.21 -0.98
C ALA A 106 -1.80 6.92 -2.18
N ALA A 107 -0.53 6.61 -2.51
CA ALA A 107 0.13 7.14 -3.70
C ALA A 107 -0.61 6.77 -4.99
N ARG A 108 -1.07 5.51 -5.10
CA ARG A 108 -1.89 5.05 -6.24
C ARG A 108 -3.22 5.79 -6.36
N LEU A 109 -3.82 6.20 -5.24
CA LEU A 109 -5.05 7.00 -5.20
C LEU A 109 -4.79 8.51 -5.40
N GLY A 110 -3.53 8.95 -5.55
CA GLY A 110 -3.17 10.37 -5.63
C GLY A 110 -3.31 11.12 -4.30
N ARG A 111 -3.38 10.40 -3.17
CA ARG A 111 -3.53 10.96 -1.83
C ARG A 111 -2.16 11.28 -1.23
N GLU A 112 -1.57 12.35 -1.72
CA GLU A 112 -0.19 12.73 -1.43
C GLU A 112 0.10 12.80 0.07
N ASP A 113 -0.68 13.56 0.84
CA ASP A 113 -0.44 13.78 2.27
C ASP A 113 -0.40 12.45 3.04
N LYS A 114 -1.38 11.58 2.79
CA LYS A 114 -1.46 10.26 3.42
C LYS A 114 -0.31 9.35 2.99
N ALA A 115 0.09 9.40 1.72
CA ALA A 115 1.21 8.61 1.22
C ALA A 115 2.53 9.02 1.89
N VAL A 116 2.77 10.32 2.06
CA VAL A 116 3.96 10.87 2.73
C VAL A 116 3.93 10.59 4.23
N GLU A 117 2.78 10.75 4.89
CA GLU A 117 2.56 10.40 6.30
C GLU A 117 2.99 8.95 6.56
N MET A 118 2.44 8.01 5.77
CA MET A 118 2.73 6.58 5.93
C MET A 118 4.16 6.22 5.53
N TYR A 119 4.72 6.90 4.53
CA TYR A 119 6.14 6.76 4.17
C TYR A 119 7.05 7.15 5.33
N LEU A 120 6.81 8.29 5.97
CA LEU A 120 7.60 8.73 7.11
C LEU A 120 7.49 7.75 8.28
N ARG A 121 6.29 7.22 8.53
CA ARG A 121 6.07 6.21 9.57
C ARG A 121 6.87 4.92 9.33
N THR A 122 6.99 4.44 8.09
CA THR A 122 7.83 3.25 7.79
C THR A 122 9.32 3.59 7.75
N ALA A 123 9.70 4.73 7.17
CA ALA A 123 11.09 5.14 6.98
C ALA A 123 11.80 5.54 8.28
N ARG A 124 11.04 6.05 9.25
CA ARG A 124 11.55 6.52 10.53
C ARG A 124 11.06 5.67 11.71
N LEU A 125 10.50 4.48 11.45
CA LEU A 125 9.90 3.62 12.47
C LEU A 125 10.84 3.40 13.67
N ASP A 126 12.05 2.93 13.41
CA ASP A 126 13.05 2.66 14.45
C ASP A 126 13.77 3.94 14.93
N LEU A 127 13.85 4.97 14.09
CA LEU A 127 14.55 6.23 14.41
C LEU A 127 13.77 7.09 15.40
N ASP A 128 12.45 7.12 15.27
CA ASP A 128 11.53 7.89 16.12
C ASP A 128 10.76 6.99 17.10
N ASP A 129 11.04 5.68 17.13
CA ASP A 129 10.41 4.66 17.97
C ASP A 129 8.87 4.68 17.93
N TYR A 130 8.28 4.74 16.72
CA TYR A 130 6.83 4.88 16.52
C TYR A 130 5.97 3.82 17.22
N ASN A 131 6.51 2.62 17.45
CA ASN A 131 5.81 1.52 18.10
C ASN A 131 6.21 1.31 19.58
N ALA A 132 7.11 2.13 20.12
CA ALA A 132 7.67 1.98 21.47
C ALA A 132 8.32 0.59 21.70
N GLU A 133 9.01 0.08 20.68
CA GLU A 133 9.52 -1.29 20.61
C GLU A 133 10.98 -1.37 20.09
N ALA A 134 11.61 -0.24 19.71
CA ALA A 134 12.96 -0.22 19.15
C ALA A 134 14.03 -0.81 20.10
N TYR A 135 13.78 -0.78 21.42
CA TYR A 135 14.66 -1.40 22.42
C TYR A 135 14.74 -2.94 22.28
N GLN A 136 13.77 -3.56 21.59
CA GLN A 136 13.73 -5.01 21.34
C GLN A 136 14.54 -5.41 20.08
N GLY A 137 15.00 -4.42 19.30
CA GLY A 137 15.73 -4.63 18.05
C GLY A 137 15.11 -3.88 16.88
N LEU A 138 15.78 -3.96 15.73
CA LEU A 138 15.37 -3.25 14.52
C LEU A 138 14.30 -4.01 13.75
N HIS A 139 13.35 -3.28 13.17
CA HIS A 139 12.29 -3.85 12.33
C HIS A 139 12.77 -4.03 10.89
N ILE A 140 13.58 -5.07 10.66
CA ILE A 140 14.25 -5.34 9.37
C ILE A 140 13.26 -5.35 8.18
N THR A 141 12.06 -5.89 8.36
CA THR A 141 11.04 -5.90 7.30
C THR A 141 10.49 -4.50 6.98
N SER A 142 10.42 -3.57 7.94
CA SER A 142 10.04 -2.17 7.69
C SER A 142 11.07 -1.46 6.83
N MET A 143 12.35 -1.80 6.97
CA MET A 143 13.40 -1.20 6.13
C MET A 143 13.19 -1.52 4.65
N ALA A 144 12.73 -2.74 4.33
CA ALA A 144 12.30 -3.09 2.98
C ALA A 144 11.04 -2.29 2.57
N GLY A 145 10.09 -2.12 3.50
CA GLY A 145 8.90 -1.29 3.31
C GLY A 145 9.19 0.16 2.93
N THR A 146 10.27 0.75 3.47
CA THR A 146 10.75 2.08 3.07
C THR A 146 11.10 2.14 1.59
N TRP A 147 11.87 1.16 1.11
CA TRP A 147 12.24 1.09 -0.31
C TRP A 147 11.02 0.84 -1.21
N MET A 148 10.12 -0.05 -0.80
CA MET A 148 8.87 -0.33 -1.52
C MET A 148 7.99 0.92 -1.64
N SER A 149 7.89 1.72 -0.59
CA SER A 149 7.10 2.97 -0.61
C SER A 149 7.65 3.96 -1.64
N VAL A 150 8.97 4.01 -1.82
CA VAL A 150 9.60 4.85 -2.85
C VAL A 150 9.42 4.27 -4.25
N VAL A 151 9.66 2.97 -4.45
CA VAL A 151 9.68 2.39 -5.80
C VAL A 151 8.28 2.04 -6.30
N GLU A 152 7.50 1.34 -5.49
CA GLU A 152 6.16 0.88 -5.84
C GLU A 152 5.07 1.90 -5.52
N GLY A 153 5.31 2.80 -4.56
CA GLY A 153 4.42 3.90 -4.19
C GLY A 153 4.70 5.13 -5.05
N PHE A 154 5.70 5.93 -4.66
CA PHE A 154 6.02 7.18 -5.37
C PHE A 154 6.46 6.94 -6.82
N GLY A 155 7.34 5.97 -7.07
CA GLY A 155 7.77 5.62 -8.43
C GLY A 155 6.70 4.90 -9.25
N GLY A 156 5.62 4.43 -8.60
CA GLY A 156 4.52 3.72 -9.23
C GLY A 156 4.95 2.49 -10.02
N PHE A 157 6.07 1.84 -9.63
CA PHE A 157 6.63 0.73 -10.38
C PHE A 157 5.67 -0.47 -10.38
N ARG A 158 5.28 -0.95 -11.56
CA ARG A 158 4.57 -2.22 -11.75
C ARG A 158 5.05 -2.91 -13.01
N VAL A 159 4.75 -4.19 -13.15
CA VAL A 159 5.01 -4.94 -14.38
C VAL A 159 3.68 -5.39 -14.96
N ARG A 160 3.38 -4.97 -16.20
CA ARG A 160 2.19 -5.40 -16.93
C ARG A 160 2.63 -5.94 -18.28
N ASP A 161 2.17 -7.14 -18.62
CA ASP A 161 2.56 -7.84 -19.86
C ASP A 161 4.08 -7.90 -20.09
N GLY A 162 4.86 -7.96 -19.01
CA GLY A 162 6.32 -7.99 -19.04
C GLY A 162 7.02 -6.63 -19.22
N ILE A 163 6.27 -5.53 -19.34
CA ILE A 163 6.75 -4.16 -19.49
C ILE A 163 6.81 -3.50 -18.10
N PRO A 164 7.92 -2.86 -17.71
CA PRO A 164 7.98 -1.95 -16.55
C PRO A 164 7.12 -0.70 -16.78
N HIS A 165 6.17 -0.46 -15.87
CA HIS A 165 5.37 0.75 -15.78
C HIS A 165 5.85 1.61 -14.62
N PHE A 166 5.93 2.92 -14.83
CA PHE A 166 6.23 3.93 -13.82
C PHE A 166 5.15 5.00 -13.87
N ASN A 167 4.21 4.95 -12.93
CA ASN A 167 3.17 5.97 -12.75
C ASN A 167 3.54 6.84 -11.55
N THR A 168 4.37 7.83 -11.78
CA THR A 168 5.12 8.50 -10.72
C THR A 168 4.30 9.57 -10.02
N MET A 169 4.42 9.66 -8.71
CA MET A 169 4.02 10.79 -7.88
C MET A 169 5.28 11.48 -7.34
N LEU A 170 5.33 12.81 -7.41
CA LEU A 170 6.36 13.62 -6.75
C LEU A 170 5.69 14.47 -5.66
N PRO A 171 5.89 14.15 -4.37
CA PRO A 171 5.35 14.95 -3.29
C PRO A 171 5.71 16.43 -3.42
N CYS A 172 4.77 17.33 -3.11
CA CYS A 172 4.90 18.78 -3.11
C CYS A 172 6.05 19.27 -2.24
N SER A 173 6.38 18.55 -1.16
CA SER A 173 7.51 18.87 -0.29
C SER A 173 8.88 18.46 -0.85
N TRP A 174 8.95 17.68 -1.93
CA TRP A 174 10.19 17.16 -2.50
C TRP A 174 10.58 17.89 -3.78
N THR A 175 11.87 18.16 -3.97
CA THR A 175 12.36 18.74 -5.24
C THR A 175 12.51 17.67 -6.32
N ALA A 176 13.01 16.50 -5.93
CA ALA A 176 13.28 15.36 -6.79
C ALA A 176 13.54 14.11 -5.95
N TYR A 177 13.43 12.93 -6.56
CA TYR A 177 14.00 11.70 -6.03
C TYR A 177 14.49 10.82 -7.18
N ALA A 178 15.41 9.91 -6.87
CA ALA A 178 15.93 8.96 -7.82
C ALA A 178 16.18 7.61 -7.16
N PHE A 179 16.03 6.54 -7.94
CA PHE A 179 16.34 5.20 -7.50
C PHE A 179 16.87 4.36 -8.66
N LYS A 180 17.61 3.30 -8.31
CA LYS A 180 18.08 2.29 -9.26
C LYS A 180 17.42 0.96 -8.96
N MET A 181 17.14 0.19 -10.00
CA MET A 181 16.60 -1.14 -9.86
C MET A 181 17.09 -2.09 -10.94
N ARG A 182 17.05 -3.39 -10.65
CA ARG A 182 17.34 -4.43 -11.63
C ARG A 182 16.06 -5.05 -12.14
N PHE A 183 15.95 -5.20 -13.45
CA PHE A 183 14.82 -5.86 -14.08
C PHE A 183 15.29 -6.75 -15.23
N ARG A 184 15.09 -8.07 -15.11
CA ARG A 184 15.43 -9.07 -16.15
C ARG A 184 16.83 -8.86 -16.77
N GLY A 185 17.85 -8.78 -15.92
CA GLY A 185 19.25 -8.61 -16.34
C GLY A 185 19.67 -7.17 -16.70
N ARG A 186 18.77 -6.19 -16.63
CA ARG A 186 19.05 -4.78 -16.91
C ARG A 186 19.12 -3.97 -15.63
N THR A 187 19.89 -2.88 -15.65
CA THR A 187 19.96 -1.90 -14.57
C THR A 187 19.28 -0.62 -15.05
N LEU A 188 18.20 -0.22 -14.39
CA LEU A 188 17.43 0.98 -14.68
C LEU A 188 17.70 2.04 -13.61
N GLU A 189 17.83 3.29 -14.02
CA GLU A 189 17.82 4.46 -13.14
C GLU A 189 16.59 5.29 -13.45
N VAL A 190 15.78 5.54 -12.42
CA VAL A 190 14.57 6.36 -12.50
C VAL A 190 14.85 7.67 -11.79
N ASN A 191 14.65 8.79 -12.48
CA ASN A 191 14.80 10.13 -11.95
C ASN A 191 13.45 10.85 -12.08
N VAL A 192 12.90 11.30 -10.95
CA VAL A 192 11.62 12.01 -10.89
C VAL A 192 11.87 13.42 -10.38
N LYS A 193 11.50 14.41 -11.18
CA LYS A 193 11.68 15.85 -10.93
C LYS A 193 10.43 16.62 -11.34
N ARG A 194 10.38 17.91 -11.00
CA ARG A 194 9.25 18.79 -11.35
C ARG A 194 9.07 19.01 -12.85
N ASP A 195 10.16 18.96 -13.60
CA ASP A 195 10.20 19.16 -15.05
C ASP A 195 10.00 17.86 -15.84
N GLY A 196 9.95 16.70 -15.17
CA GLY A 196 9.61 15.44 -15.80
C GLY A 196 10.21 14.21 -15.13
N VAL A 197 9.98 13.07 -15.80
CA VAL A 197 10.46 11.75 -15.39
C VAL A 197 11.36 11.19 -16.47
N THR A 198 12.54 10.73 -16.07
CA THR A 198 13.48 10.04 -16.95
C THR A 198 13.74 8.64 -16.42
N VAL A 199 13.64 7.66 -17.29
CA VAL A 199 14.10 6.28 -17.03
C VAL A 199 15.24 5.98 -17.98
N THR A 200 16.41 5.69 -17.42
CA THR A 200 17.63 5.41 -18.18
C THR A 200 18.01 3.96 -17.96
N ARG A 201 18.22 3.21 -19.05
CA ARG A 201 18.89 1.91 -18.99
C ARG A 201 20.40 2.14 -18.89
N LEU A 202 20.98 1.82 -17.74
CA LEU A 202 22.43 1.91 -17.52
C LEU A 202 23.18 0.70 -18.07
N GLU A 203 22.56 -0.49 -18.00
CA GLU A 203 23.15 -1.76 -18.41
C GLU A 203 22.09 -2.75 -18.92
N GLY A 204 22.52 -3.75 -19.71
CA GLY A 204 21.67 -4.80 -20.30
C GLY A 204 21.12 -4.41 -21.67
N ASP A 205 20.29 -5.27 -22.28
CA ASP A 205 19.70 -5.02 -23.62
C ASP A 205 18.54 -4.01 -23.60
N PRO A 206 18.19 -3.38 -24.74
CA PRO A 206 17.03 -2.51 -24.81
C PRO A 206 15.74 -3.16 -24.28
N LEU A 207 14.84 -2.34 -23.77
CA LEU A 207 13.50 -2.75 -23.36
C LEU A 207 12.49 -1.62 -23.55
N GLN A 208 11.23 -2.01 -23.68
CA GLN A 208 10.13 -1.08 -23.53
C GLN A 208 9.88 -0.76 -22.06
N VAL A 209 9.58 0.49 -21.77
CA VAL A 209 9.06 0.97 -20.50
C VAL A 209 7.85 1.88 -20.77
N CYS A 210 6.90 1.89 -19.85
CA CYS A 210 5.77 2.82 -19.87
C CYS A 210 5.94 3.84 -18.74
N ILE A 211 6.00 5.13 -19.09
CA ILE A 211 6.21 6.22 -18.14
C ILE A 211 4.98 7.12 -18.20
N ASN A 212 4.18 7.14 -17.13
CA ASN A 212 2.96 7.93 -17.01
C ASN A 212 1.99 7.76 -18.20
N GLY A 213 1.89 6.53 -18.72
CA GLY A 213 1.05 6.18 -19.88
C GLY A 213 1.79 6.13 -21.22
N ASP A 214 2.97 6.75 -21.32
CA ASP A 214 3.75 6.81 -22.57
C ASP A 214 4.76 5.67 -22.65
N THR A 215 4.51 4.74 -23.58
CA THR A 215 5.39 3.59 -23.82
C THR A 215 6.49 3.94 -24.83
N ARG A 216 7.74 3.64 -24.48
CA ARG A 216 8.93 3.89 -25.31
C ARG A 216 10.03 2.88 -25.05
N GLU A 217 10.94 2.73 -26.01
CA GLU A 217 12.16 1.93 -25.84
C GLU A 217 13.29 2.76 -25.21
N ILE A 218 14.07 2.14 -24.33
CA ILE A 218 15.27 2.70 -23.68
C ILE A 218 16.44 1.70 -23.67
#